data_AF-A0A7W7Z8S9-F1
#
_entry.id   AF-A0A7W7Z8S9-F1
#
_cell.length_a   1.000
_cell.length_b   1.000
_cell.length_c   1.000
_cell.angle_alpha   90.00
_cell.angle_beta   90.00
_cell.angle_gamma   90.00
#
_symmetry.space_group_name_H-M   'P 1'
#
loop_
_entity.id
_entity.type
_entity.pdbx_description
1 polymer ?
#
loop_
_entity_poly.entity_id
_entity_poly.type
_entity_poly.pdbx_seq_one_letter_code
_entity_poly.pdbx_strand_id
1 'polypeptide(L)' 'MNIQVQNPIGVATFNEIPSDPWRDFEDGNWTREIDVRDFIQKNVTPWIGDAAFLVPATARTQALWTKLKDL' A
#
# COMPACT_ATOMS: atom_id res chain seq x y z
N MET A 1 6.54 -20.40 -17.25
CA MET A 1 7.46 -19.24 -17.32
C MET A 1 7.43 -18.63 -15.94
N ASN A 2 8.37 -19.03 -15.08
CA ASN A 2 8.40 -18.57 -13.68
C ASN A 2 9.29 -17.34 -13.64
N ILE A 3 8.67 -16.17 -13.51
CA ILE A 3 9.42 -14.96 -13.18
C ILE A 3 9.81 -15.10 -11.70
N GLN A 4 11.05 -14.77 -11.35
CA GLN A 4 11.51 -14.70 -9.97
C GLN A 4 11.56 -13.20 -9.63
N VAL A 5 10.75 -12.75 -8.68
CA VAL A 5 10.84 -11.38 -8.14
C VAL A 5 11.68 -11.45 -6.88
N GLN A 6 12.85 -10.82 -6.88
CA GLN A 6 13.65 -10.71 -5.66
C GLN A 6 13.06 -9.62 -4.77
N ASN A 7 12.47 -10.03 -3.65
CA ASN A 7 12.12 -9.18 -2.51
C ASN A 7 13.20 -9.39 -1.41
N PRO A 8 13.47 -8.43 -0.51
CA PRO A 8 14.56 -8.55 0.47
C PRO A 8 14.29 -9.58 1.58
N ILE A 9 13.20 -10.35 1.50
CA ILE A 9 12.80 -11.39 2.46
C ILE A 9 12.58 -12.70 1.70
N GLY A 10 13.67 -13.29 1.17
CA GLY A 10 13.68 -14.67 0.66
C GLY A 10 12.80 -14.97 -0.56
N VAL A 11 13.01 -16.15 -1.14
CA VAL A 11 12.34 -16.61 -2.36
C VAL A 11 10.93 -17.08 -2.00
N ALA A 12 9.91 -16.23 -2.21
CA ALA A 12 8.52 -16.67 -2.22
C ALA A 12 8.12 -17.00 -3.66
N THR A 13 7.63 -18.21 -3.90
CA THR A 13 7.03 -18.54 -5.19
C THR A 13 5.71 -17.79 -5.33
N PHE A 14 5.32 -17.36 -6.54
CA PHE A 14 4.12 -16.55 -6.79
C PHE A 14 2.81 -17.15 -6.22
N ASN A 15 2.79 -18.43 -5.86
CA ASN A 15 1.65 -19.14 -5.29
C ASN A 15 1.53 -19.02 -3.76
N GLU A 16 2.46 -18.33 -3.09
CA GLU A 16 2.54 -18.25 -1.63
C GLU A 16 2.25 -16.85 -1.08
N ILE A 17 1.85 -15.89 -1.92
CA ILE A 17 1.39 -14.59 -1.42
C ILE A 17 0.07 -14.87 -0.68
N PRO A 18 0.02 -14.72 0.65
CA PRO A 18 -1.23 -14.90 1.38
C PRO A 18 -2.23 -13.92 0.78
N SER A 19 -3.37 -14.43 0.30
CA SER A 19 -4.45 -13.60 -0.24
C SER A 19 -5.23 -12.88 0.85
N ASP A 20 -4.70 -12.83 2.07
CA ASP A 20 -5.32 -12.16 3.19
C ASP A 20 -5.07 -10.65 3.05
N PRO A 21 -6.11 -9.86 2.72
CA PRO A 21 -5.96 -8.42 2.59
C PRO A 21 -5.61 -7.75 3.93
N TRP A 22 -5.76 -8.47 5.05
CA TRP A 22 -5.56 -7.96 6.40
C TRP A 22 -4.21 -8.35 7.01
N ARG A 23 -3.35 -9.00 6.23
CA ARG A 23 -2.03 -9.43 6.68
C ARG A 23 -1.23 -8.26 7.28
N ASP A 24 -0.60 -8.52 8.42
CA ASP A 24 0.29 -7.61 9.17
C ASP A 24 -0.42 -6.41 9.83
N PHE A 25 -1.75 -6.29 9.76
CA PHE A 25 -2.50 -5.35 10.61
C PHE A 25 -2.74 -5.92 12.01
N GLU A 26 -2.78 -5.03 13.00
CA GLU A 26 -3.13 -5.36 14.38
C GLU A 26 -4.65 -5.60 14.52
N ASP A 27 -5.00 -6.75 15.10
CA ASP A 27 -6.39 -7.12 15.41
C ASP A 27 -7.05 -6.15 16.40
N GLY A 28 -8.37 -6.01 16.25
CA GLY A 28 -9.21 -5.16 17.09
C GLY A 28 -10.70 -5.46 16.95
N ASN A 29 -11.56 -4.58 17.46
CA ASN A 29 -13.01 -4.65 17.26
C ASN A 29 -13.37 -4.63 15.77
N TRP A 30 -12.58 -3.91 14.96
CA TRP A 30 -12.75 -3.82 13.50
C TRP A 30 -12.75 -5.18 12.77
N THR A 31 -12.17 -6.22 13.38
CA THR A 31 -12.16 -7.59 12.81
C THR A 31 -13.48 -8.35 13.01
N ARG A 32 -14.34 -7.86 13.92
CA ARG A 32 -15.61 -8.51 14.32
C ARG A 32 -16.83 -7.66 13.99
N GLU A 33 -16.67 -6.36 13.86
CA GLU A 33 -17.73 -5.41 13.50
C GLU A 33 -17.19 -4.27 12.62
N ILE A 34 -18.10 -3.50 12.01
CA ILE A 34 -17.71 -2.34 11.21
C ILE A 34 -17.25 -1.22 12.15
N ASP A 35 -15.95 -1.18 12.45
CA ASP A 35 -15.31 -0.14 13.25
C ASP A 35 -14.04 0.39 12.57
N VAL A 36 -14.23 1.32 11.63
CA VAL A 36 -13.12 1.97 10.91
C VAL A 36 -12.22 2.78 11.85
N ARG A 37 -12.75 3.26 12.98
CA ARG A 37 -11.99 4.06 13.94
C ARG A 37 -10.95 3.20 14.66
N ASP A 38 -11.38 2.05 15.17
CA ASP A 38 -10.48 1.09 15.83
C ASP A 38 -9.38 0.60 14.88
N PHE A 39 -9.72 0.32 13.61
CA PHE A 39 -8.73 -0.04 12.58
C PHE A 39 -7.65 1.05 12.42
N ILE A 40 -8.05 2.31 12.21
CA ILE A 40 -7.10 3.42 12.01
C ILE A 40 -6.24 3.61 13.26
N GLN A 41 -6.83 3.62 14.45
CA GLN A 41 -6.10 3.87 15.69
C GLN A 41 -5.03 2.82 15.98
N LYS A 42 -5.31 1.54 15.64
CA LYS A 42 -4.37 0.44 15.82
C LYS A 42 -3.27 0.36 14.76
N ASN A 43 -3.55 0.83 13.55
CA ASN A 43 -2.67 0.59 12.39
C ASN A 43 -2.03 1.84 11.79
N VAL A 44 -2.28 3.04 12.34
CA VAL A 44 -1.62 4.26 11.89
C VAL A 44 -0.25 4.40 12.52
N THR A 45 0.78 4.65 11.70
CA THR A 45 2.07 5.17 12.19
C THR A 45 2.10 6.68 11.96
N PRO A 46 2.01 7.51 13.01
CA PRO A 46 2.05 8.96 12.84
C PRO A 46 3.37 9.40 12.20
N TRP A 47 3.29 10.14 11.10
CA TRP A 47 4.44 10.76 10.46
C TRP A 47 4.61 12.20 10.96
N ILE A 48 5.71 12.45 11.67
CA ILE A 48 6.05 13.77 12.25
C ILE A 48 7.27 14.38 11.52
N GLY A 49 7.75 13.73 10.46
CA GLY A 49 8.82 14.25 9.60
C GLY A 49 8.32 15.31 8.62
N ASP A 50 9.17 15.64 7.65
CA ASP A 50 8.88 16.66 6.64
C ASP A 50 8.53 16.05 5.27
N ALA A 51 8.52 16.91 4.24
CA ALA A 51 8.21 16.56 2.86
C ALA A 51 9.39 15.94 2.08
N ALA A 52 10.54 15.69 2.70
CA ALA A 52 11.75 15.25 1.99
C ALA A 52 11.62 13.86 1.34
N PHE A 53 10.70 13.01 1.82
CA PHE A 53 10.44 11.69 1.23
C PHE A 53 9.58 11.73 -0.04
N LEU A 54 8.96 12.88 -0.35
CA LEU A 54 8.06 12.99 -1.49
C LEU A 54 8.82 12.81 -2.82
N VAL A 55 8.22 12.08 -3.74
CA VAL A 55 8.75 11.83 -5.08
C VAL A 55 7.90 12.52 -6.15
N PRO A 56 8.49 12.92 -7.29
CA PRO A 56 7.76 13.57 -8.37
C PRO A 56 6.74 12.62 -9.03
N ALA A 57 5.73 13.20 -9.69
CA ALA A 57 4.73 12.44 -10.42
C ALA A 57 5.34 11.62 -11.56
N THR A 58 4.83 10.42 -11.80
CA THR A 58 5.28 9.56 -12.90
C THR A 58 4.96 10.15 -14.27
N ALA A 59 5.70 9.76 -15.31
CA ALA A 59 5.42 10.15 -16.69
C ALA A 59 3.99 9.80 -17.13
N ARG A 60 3.46 8.63 -16.71
CA ARG A 60 2.08 8.22 -16.97
C ARG A 60 1.07 9.18 -16.35
N THR A 61 1.31 9.59 -15.09
CA THR A 61 0.46 10.56 -14.40
C THR A 61 0.49 11.93 -15.10
N GLN A 62 1.68 12.39 -15.50
CA GLN A 62 1.82 13.68 -16.20
C GLN A 62 1.10 13.68 -17.56
N ALA A 63 1.23 12.61 -18.35
CA ALA A 63 0.56 12.49 -19.65
C ALA A 63 -0.97 12.48 -19.52
N LEU A 64 -1.49 11.74 -18.53
CA LEU A 64 -2.94 11.75 -18.24
C LEU A 64 -3.40 13.15 -17.86
N TRP A 65 -2.65 13.83 -16.99
CA TRP A 65 -2.99 15.18 -16.55
C TRP A 65 -2.97 16.21 -17.69
N THR A 66 -2.02 16.12 -18.62
CA THR A 66 -1.99 16.97 -19.83
C THR A 66 -3.26 16.80 -20.65
N LYS A 67 -3.63 15.55 -20.96
CA LYS A 67 -4.84 15.26 -21.75
C LYS A 67 -6.13 15.82 -21.11
N LEU A 68 -6.22 15.79 -19.78
CA LEU A 68 -7.40 16.27 -19.06
C LEU A 68 -7.47 17.80 -18.99
N LYS A 69 -6.33 18.51 -19.01
CA LYS A 69 -6.29 19.97 -19.00
C LYS A 69 -6.64 20.60 -20.35
N ASP A 70 -6.47 19.84 -21.44
CA ASP A 70 -6.75 20.29 -22.80
C ASP A 70 -8.23 20.07 -23.21
N LEU A 71 -9.08 19.60 -22.29
CA LEU A 71 -10.51 19.32 -22.48
C LEU A 71 -11.36 20.49 -21.98
#